data_AF-A0A9E5AGH0-F1
#
_entry.id   AF-A0A9E5AGH0-F1
#
_cell.length_a   1.000
_cell.length_b   1.000
_cell.length_c   1.000
_cell.angle_alpha   90.00
_cell.angle_beta   90.00
_cell.angle_gamma   90.00
#
_symmetry.space_group_name_H-M   'P 1'
#
loop_
_entity.id
_entity.type
_entity.pdbx_description
1 polymer ?
#
loop_
_entity_poly.entity_id
_entity_poly.type
_entity_poly.pdbx_seq_one_letter_code
_entity_poly.pdbx_strand_id
1 'polypeptide(L)'
;MKNYRLLGSLGVAAWLLAGPLHALERKAELQRLNASMPLGFAGCATYYFLAARGHSAKEYDALYRAGEFGLNQASVLEGAEMANRGVETHAAALMQEMASDWRKIAVLDRQYAEPCAALMLAAGFKKP
;
A
#
# COMPACT_ATOMS: atom_id res chain seq x y z
N MET A 1 -55.29 23.59 22.33
CA MET A 1 -53.97 23.52 22.98
C MET A 1 -53.10 22.56 22.18
N LYS A 2 -52.08 23.06 21.46
CA LYS A 2 -51.16 22.25 20.63
C LYS A 2 -49.91 21.94 21.46
N ASN A 3 -49.67 20.67 21.76
CA ASN A 3 -48.45 20.18 22.39
C ASN A 3 -47.46 19.74 21.31
N TYR A 4 -46.44 20.56 21.04
CA TYR A 4 -45.25 20.15 20.30
C TYR A 4 -44.24 19.60 21.30
N ARG A 5 -44.10 18.26 21.36
CA ARG A 5 -42.96 17.64 22.06
C ARG A 5 -41.78 17.55 21.10
N LEU A 6 -40.82 18.43 21.34
CA LEU A 6 -39.41 18.28 21.03
C LEU A 6 -38.93 16.86 21.39
N LEU A 7 -38.28 16.17 20.46
CA LEU A 7 -37.23 15.16 20.72
C LEU A 7 -36.52 14.89 19.38
N GLY A 8 -35.73 15.86 18.94
CA GLY A 8 -34.81 15.72 17.81
C GLY A 8 -33.46 16.29 18.23
N SER A 9 -32.58 15.45 18.79
CA SER A 9 -31.20 15.88 19.10
C SER A 9 -30.22 14.77 19.53
N LEU A 10 -30.51 13.48 19.35
CA LEU A 10 -29.55 12.40 19.70
C LEU A 10 -28.86 11.72 18.49
N GLY A 11 -29.20 12.09 17.25
CA GLY A 11 -28.71 11.39 16.05
C GLY A 11 -27.40 11.91 15.44
N VAL A 12 -26.93 13.11 15.81
CA VAL A 12 -25.87 13.81 15.05
C VAL A 12 -24.48 13.65 15.68
N ALA A 13 -24.39 13.35 16.98
CA ALA A 13 -23.10 13.23 17.68
C ALA A 13 -22.34 11.92 17.39
N ALA A 14 -23.04 10.85 16.98
CA ALA A 14 -22.41 9.53 16.74
C ALA A 14 -21.60 9.48 15.43
N TRP A 15 -21.96 10.29 14.43
CA TRP A 15 -21.28 10.27 13.12
C TRP A 15 -19.98 11.06 13.10
N LEU A 16 -19.86 12.10 13.94
CA LEU A 16 -18.66 12.95 14.00
C LEU A 16 -17.46 12.28 14.69
N LEU A 17 -17.70 11.27 15.54
CA LEU A 17 -16.66 10.54 16.25
C LEU A 17 -16.24 9.23 15.56
N ALA A 18 -17.07 8.69 14.65
CA ALA A 18 -16.79 7.42 13.97
C ALA A 18 -15.62 7.53 12.97
N GLY A 19 -15.55 8.62 12.18
CA GLY A 19 -14.50 8.82 11.18
C GLY A 19 -13.06 8.68 11.69
N PRO A 20 -12.65 9.40 12.76
CA PRO A 20 -11.29 9.33 13.27
C PRO A 20 -10.93 7.98 13.90
N LEU A 21 -11.88 7.28 14.54
CA LEU A 21 -11.64 5.94 15.08
C LEU A 21 -11.33 4.92 13.98
N HIS A 22 -12.13 4.89 12.91
CA HIS A 22 -11.89 3.97 11.78
C HIS A 22 -10.55 4.24 11.07
N ALA A 23 -10.13 5.51 10.98
CA ALA A 23 -8.85 5.88 10.40
C ALA A 23 -7.67 5.38 11.25
N LEU A 24 -7.79 5.43 12.59
CA LEU A 24 -6.78 4.92 13.51
C LEU A 24 -6.68 3.40 13.49
N GLU A 25 -7.82 2.69 13.47
CA GLU A 25 -7.87 1.23 13.35
C GLU A 25 -7.22 0.75 12.05
N ARG A 26 -7.56 1.40 10.93
CA ARG A 26 -6.96 1.10 9.63
C ARG A 26 -5.46 1.37 9.61
N LYS A 27 -5.00 2.47 10.22
CA LYS A 27 -3.56 2.76 10.31
C LYS A 27 -2.83 1.70 11.15
N ALA A 28 -3.41 1.27 12.27
CA ALA A 28 -2.83 0.23 13.12
C ALA A 28 -2.76 -1.14 12.41
N GLU A 29 -3.79 -1.49 11.63
CA GLU A 29 -3.78 -2.68 10.78
C GLU A 29 -2.67 -2.60 9.72
N LEU A 30 -2.58 -1.50 8.99
CA LEU A 30 -1.52 -1.28 8.00
C LEU A 30 -0.13 -1.35 8.64
N GLN A 31 0.07 -0.83 9.87
CA GLN A 31 1.34 -0.95 10.59
C GLN A 31 1.70 -2.41 10.88
N ARG A 32 0.74 -3.23 11.30
CA ARG A 32 0.97 -4.67 11.54
C ARG A 32 1.31 -5.41 10.25
N LEU A 33 0.58 -5.13 9.18
CA LEU A 33 0.85 -5.70 7.87
C LEU A 33 2.25 -5.29 7.37
N ASN A 34 2.60 -4.01 7.47
CA ASN A 34 3.92 -3.50 7.09
C ASN A 34 5.05 -4.19 7.88
N ALA A 35 4.85 -4.44 9.18
CA ALA A 35 5.84 -5.12 10.03
C ALA A 35 5.93 -6.64 9.78
N SER A 36 4.91 -7.26 9.18
CA SER A 36 4.92 -8.70 8.86
C SER A 36 5.81 -9.06 7.68
N MET A 37 6.28 -8.07 6.92
CA MET A 37 7.11 -8.27 5.74
C MET A 37 8.39 -7.42 5.83
N PRO A 38 9.59 -8.02 5.67
CA PRO A 38 10.86 -7.27 5.80
C PRO A 38 11.00 -6.06 4.85
N LEU A 39 10.38 -6.11 3.67
CA LEU A 39 10.37 -5.01 2.71
C LEU A 39 9.32 -3.94 3.00
N GLY A 40 8.26 -4.28 3.74
CA GLY A 40 7.09 -3.42 3.91
C GLY A 40 6.46 -2.96 2.59
N PHE A 41 5.60 -1.95 2.69
CA PHE A 41 4.91 -1.36 1.54
C PHE A 41 5.86 -0.62 0.60
N ALA A 42 6.86 0.10 1.11
CA ALA A 42 7.83 0.83 0.30
C ALA A 42 8.70 -0.12 -0.54
N GLY A 43 9.23 -1.18 0.06
CA GLY A 43 10.03 -2.16 -0.67
C GLY A 43 9.20 -2.96 -1.69
N CYS A 44 7.95 -3.28 -1.37
CA CYS A 44 7.05 -3.90 -2.35
C CYS A 44 6.66 -2.96 -3.49
N ALA A 45 6.49 -1.66 -3.22
CA ALA A 45 6.29 -0.67 -4.27
C ALA A 45 7.48 -0.65 -5.23
N THR A 46 8.71 -0.63 -4.69
CA THR A 46 9.94 -0.73 -5.50
C THR A 46 9.96 -1.99 -6.35
N TYR A 47 9.70 -3.16 -5.76
CA TYR A 47 9.63 -4.42 -6.51
C TYR A 47 8.65 -4.31 -7.69
N TYR A 48 7.43 -3.84 -7.45
CA TYR A 48 6.42 -3.73 -8.49
C TYR A 48 6.78 -2.74 -9.61
N PHE A 49 7.39 -1.60 -9.28
CA PHE A 49 7.87 -0.67 -10.30
C PHE A 49 9.00 -1.27 -11.14
N LEU A 50 9.89 -2.07 -10.54
CA LEU A 50 10.91 -2.80 -11.29
C LEU A 50 10.32 -3.92 -12.13
N ALA A 51 9.35 -4.67 -11.58
CA ALA A 51 8.62 -5.72 -12.28
C ALA A 51 7.87 -5.18 -13.49
N ALA A 52 7.19 -4.03 -13.37
CA ALA A 52 6.52 -3.40 -14.49
C ALA A 52 7.47 -3.16 -15.68
N ARG A 53 8.73 -2.78 -15.39
CA ARG A 53 9.77 -2.56 -16.43
C ARG A 53 10.40 -3.85 -16.95
N GLY A 54 10.44 -4.90 -16.13
CA GLY A 54 11.07 -6.18 -16.47
C GLY A 54 10.16 -7.17 -17.20
N HIS A 55 8.84 -7.02 -17.04
CA HIS A 55 7.81 -7.88 -17.65
C HIS A 55 7.29 -7.35 -18.99
N SER A 56 6.40 -8.12 -19.61
CA SER A 56 5.80 -7.76 -20.88
C SER A 56 4.91 -6.52 -20.78
N ALA A 57 4.71 -5.81 -21.90
CA ALA A 57 3.81 -4.65 -21.94
C ALA A 57 2.36 -4.97 -21.50
N LYS A 58 1.93 -6.24 -21.58
CA LYS A 58 0.61 -6.68 -21.12
C LYS A 58 0.46 -6.63 -19.60
N GLU A 59 1.56 -6.76 -18.87
CA GLU A 59 1.59 -6.83 -17.41
C GLU A 59 1.96 -5.48 -16.78
N TYR A 60 2.53 -4.56 -17.58
CA TYR A 60 3.03 -3.26 -17.15
C TYR A 60 2.01 -2.52 -16.27
N ASP A 61 0.78 -2.29 -16.77
CA ASP A 61 -0.22 -1.49 -16.06
C ASP A 61 -0.63 -2.11 -14.73
N ALA A 62 -0.79 -3.43 -14.69
CA ALA A 62 -1.19 -4.13 -13.47
C ALA A 62 -0.10 -4.06 -12.39
N LEU A 63 1.15 -4.26 -12.80
CA LEU A 63 2.31 -4.17 -11.92
C LEU A 63 2.54 -2.74 -11.45
N TYR A 64 2.45 -1.75 -12.36
CA TYR A 64 2.63 -0.35 -12.03
C TYR A 64 1.60 0.13 -10.99
N ARG A 65 0.32 -0.22 -11.19
CA ARG A 65 -0.75 0.12 -10.23
C ARG A 65 -0.56 -0.53 -8.86
N ALA A 66 -0.04 -1.76 -8.82
CA ALA A 66 0.33 -2.40 -7.54
C ALA A 66 1.46 -1.63 -6.85
N GLY A 67 2.43 -1.14 -7.62
CA GLY A 67 3.50 -0.25 -7.13
C GLY A 67 2.96 1.06 -6.55
N GLU A 68 2.08 1.75 -7.29
CA GLU A 68 1.42 2.98 -6.82
C GLU A 68 0.61 2.74 -5.55
N PHE A 69 -0.12 1.63 -5.48
CA PHE A 69 -0.86 1.26 -4.29
C PHE A 69 0.07 1.06 -3.08
N GLY A 70 1.18 0.34 -3.25
CA GLY A 70 2.19 0.14 -2.21
C GLY A 70 2.77 1.47 -1.71
N LEU A 71 3.16 2.36 -2.61
CA LEU A 71 3.67 3.68 -2.26
C LEU A 71 2.66 4.51 -1.48
N ASN A 72 1.38 4.44 -1.86
CA ASN A 72 0.29 5.11 -1.15
C ASN A 72 0.09 4.56 0.26
N GLN A 73 0.14 3.23 0.45
CA GLN A 73 0.05 2.64 1.80
C GLN A 73 1.25 3.06 2.67
N ALA A 74 2.47 3.06 2.12
CA ALA A 74 3.64 3.56 2.82
C ALA A 74 3.48 5.03 3.23
N SER A 75 2.94 5.86 2.33
CA SER A 75 2.68 7.29 2.59
C SER A 75 1.64 7.52 3.69
N VAL A 76 0.62 6.66 3.80
CA VAL A 76 -0.36 6.70 4.89
C VAL A 76 0.29 6.38 6.25
N LEU A 77 1.27 5.47 6.27
CA LEU A 77 1.95 5.06 7.49
C LEU A 77 2.98 6.09 7.96
N GLU A 78 3.86 6.49 7.04
CA GLU A 78 5.14 7.14 7.35
C GLU A 78 5.21 8.60 6.85
N GLY A 79 4.24 9.01 6.03
CA GLY A 79 4.27 10.29 5.30
C GLY A 79 4.96 10.16 3.93
N ALA A 80 4.56 11.00 2.99
CA ALA A 80 4.99 10.90 1.58
C ALA A 80 6.51 11.01 1.40
N GLU A 81 7.17 11.90 2.15
CA GLU A 81 8.62 12.08 2.08
C GLU A 81 9.37 10.81 2.55
N MET A 82 8.88 10.16 3.60
CA MET A 82 9.50 8.94 4.13
C MET A 82 9.22 7.74 3.25
N ALA A 83 8.00 7.62 2.72
CA ALA A 83 7.66 6.60 1.75
C ALA A 83 8.53 6.67 0.50
N ASN A 84 8.75 7.87 -0.05
CA ASN A 84 9.63 8.06 -1.21
C ASN A 84 11.09 7.69 -0.88
N ARG A 85 11.62 8.12 0.27
CA ARG A 85 12.96 7.71 0.72
C ARG A 85 13.09 6.19 0.89
N GLY A 86 12.05 5.54 1.39
CA GLY A 86 11.99 4.08 1.49
C GLY A 86 12.08 3.42 0.11
N VAL A 87 11.28 3.92 -0.85
CA VAL A 87 11.34 3.43 -2.25
C VAL A 87 12.72 3.61 -2.86
N GLU A 88 13.34 4.78 -2.69
CA GLU A 88 14.70 5.07 -3.19
C GLU A 88 15.75 4.13 -2.56
N THR A 89 15.66 3.92 -1.25
CA THR A 89 16.59 3.03 -0.51
C THR A 89 16.47 1.59 -1.01
N HIS A 90 15.25 1.08 -1.15
CA HIS A 90 15.02 -0.26 -1.69
C HIS A 90 15.35 -0.34 -3.18
N ALA A 91 15.18 0.75 -3.95
CA ALA A 91 15.52 0.79 -5.35
C ALA A 91 17.03 0.63 -5.54
N ALA A 92 17.84 1.30 -4.73
CA ALA A 92 19.29 1.13 -4.77
C ALA A 92 19.71 -0.34 -4.55
N ALA A 93 19.04 -1.06 -3.64
CA ALA A 93 19.32 -2.48 -3.38
C ALA A 93 18.82 -3.40 -4.49
N LEU A 94 17.57 -3.22 -4.97
CA LEU A 94 16.94 -4.10 -5.95
C LEU A 94 17.39 -3.82 -7.39
N MET A 95 17.81 -2.59 -7.70
CA MET A 95 18.33 -2.22 -9.02
C MET A 95 19.72 -2.80 -9.30
N GLN A 96 20.54 -3.11 -8.29
CA GLN A 96 21.83 -3.77 -8.52
C GLN A 96 21.65 -5.11 -9.25
N GLU A 97 20.59 -5.84 -8.94
CA GLU A 97 20.24 -7.09 -9.63
C GLU A 97 19.81 -6.82 -11.09
N MET A 98 18.97 -5.79 -11.31
CA MET A 98 18.38 -5.46 -12.62
C MET A 98 19.31 -4.71 -13.58
N ALA A 99 20.29 -3.96 -13.08
CA ALA A 99 21.20 -3.15 -13.88
C ALA A 99 22.15 -4.00 -14.74
N SER A 100 22.40 -5.25 -14.33
CA SER A 100 23.26 -6.19 -15.06
C SER A 100 22.53 -6.97 -16.16
N ASP A 101 21.24 -7.27 -15.95
CA ASP A 101 20.39 -7.98 -16.91
C ASP A 101 18.92 -7.85 -16.48
N TRP A 102 18.09 -7.16 -17.26
CA TRP A 102 16.67 -6.98 -16.97
C TRP A 102 15.89 -8.31 -16.94
N ARG A 103 16.41 -9.36 -17.59
CA ARG A 103 15.82 -10.71 -17.57
C ARG A 103 15.97 -11.39 -16.21
N LYS A 104 16.80 -10.83 -15.31
CA LYS A 104 16.87 -11.25 -13.91
C LYS A 104 15.66 -10.83 -13.09
N ILE A 105 14.63 -10.21 -13.69
CA ILE A 105 13.35 -9.99 -13.02
C ILE A 105 12.78 -11.29 -12.43
N ALA A 106 13.03 -12.44 -13.05
CA ALA A 106 12.63 -13.74 -12.51
C ALA A 106 13.28 -14.08 -11.14
N VAL A 107 14.45 -13.53 -10.84
CA VAL A 107 15.08 -13.66 -9.51
C VAL A 107 14.27 -12.87 -8.48
N LEU A 108 13.94 -11.61 -8.81
CA LEU A 108 13.12 -10.76 -7.97
C LEU A 108 11.72 -11.33 -7.79
N ASP A 109 11.12 -11.90 -8.84
CA ASP A 109 9.79 -12.51 -8.76
C ASP A 109 9.76 -13.70 -7.79
N ARG A 110 10.75 -14.58 -7.87
CA ARG A 110 10.86 -15.72 -6.94
C ARG A 110 10.98 -15.28 -5.48
N GLN A 111 11.59 -14.13 -5.23
CA GLN A 111 11.84 -13.65 -3.88
C GLN A 111 10.70 -12.79 -3.34
N TYR A 112 10.03 -12.01 -4.21
CA TYR A 112 9.17 -10.92 -3.77
C TYR A 112 7.75 -10.96 -4.34
N ALA A 113 7.48 -11.65 -5.44
CA ALA A 113 6.17 -11.60 -6.10
C ALA A 113 5.02 -12.05 -5.19
N GLU A 114 5.14 -13.25 -4.62
CA GLU A 114 4.13 -13.84 -3.73
C GLU A 114 3.96 -13.02 -2.43
N PRO A 115 5.02 -12.75 -1.65
CA PRO A 115 4.83 -12.05 -0.38
C PRO A 115 4.36 -10.60 -0.57
N CYS A 116 4.81 -9.91 -1.63
CA CYS A 116 4.29 -8.57 -1.92
C CYS A 116 2.82 -8.63 -2.37
N ALA A 117 2.42 -9.62 -3.17
CA ALA A 117 1.02 -9.78 -3.54
C ALA A 117 0.15 -10.04 -2.31
N ALA A 118 0.60 -10.89 -1.38
CA ALA A 118 -0.10 -11.16 -0.13
C ALA A 118 -0.27 -9.89 0.72
N LEU A 119 0.81 -9.09 0.86
CA LEU A 119 0.76 -7.81 1.59
C LEU A 119 -0.22 -6.83 0.93
N MET A 120 -0.17 -6.66 -0.39
CA MET A 120 -1.08 -5.76 -1.10
C MET A 120 -2.54 -6.19 -0.97
N LEU A 121 -2.82 -7.50 -1.11
CA LEU A 121 -4.17 -8.05 -0.96
C LEU A 121 -4.70 -7.85 0.46
N ALA A 122 -3.89 -8.11 1.49
CA ALA A 122 -4.27 -7.89 2.88
C ALA A 122 -4.57 -6.41 3.17
N ALA A 123 -3.87 -5.48 2.50
CA ALA A 123 -4.12 -4.05 2.59
C ALA A 123 -5.33 -3.56 1.74
N GLY A 124 -5.98 -4.45 0.99
CA GLY A 124 -7.17 -4.15 0.20
C GLY A 124 -6.90 -3.77 -1.26
N PHE A 125 -5.73 -4.08 -1.81
CA PHE A 125 -5.50 -3.96 -3.25
C PHE A 125 -6.42 -4.90 -4.02
N LYS A 126 -7.12 -4.38 -5.03
CA LYS A 126 -7.93 -5.17 -5.94
C LYS A 126 -7.19 -5.28 -7.25
N LYS A 127 -6.84 -6.52 -7.65
CA LYS A 127 -6.33 -6.77 -8.99
C LYS A 127 -7.40 -6.33 -10.00
N PRO A 128 -7.01 -5.59 -11.05
CA PRO A 128 -7.94 -5.19 -12.11
C PRO A 128 -8.52 -6.41 -12.85
#